data_AF-A0A369XF42-F1
#
_entry.id   AF-A0A369XF42-F1
#
_cell.length_a   1.000
_cell.length_b   1.000
_cell.length_c   1.000
_cell.angle_alpha   90.00
_cell.angle_beta   90.00
_cell.angle_gamma   90.00
#
_symmetry.space_group_name_H-M   'P 1'
#
loop_
_entity.id
_entity.type
_entity.pdbx_description
1 polymer ?
#
loop_
_entity_poly.entity_id
_entity_poly.type
_entity_poly.pdbx_seq_one_letter_code
_entity_poly.pdbx_strand_id
1 'polypeptide(L)' 'MTTNETLRKHSNFNSDDYAYLAAKGWTDAEILERWDTEAKSGKGPCFWTGPARSKLTAVTGRK' A
#
# COMPACT_ATOMS: atom_id res chain seq x y z
N MET A 1 -16.08 9.84 6.40
CA MET A 1 -14.61 9.76 6.62
C MET A 1 -14.33 8.51 7.43
N THR A 2 -14.47 7.33 6.82
CA THR A 2 -14.50 6.04 7.53
C THR A 2 -13.59 5.01 6.85
N THR A 3 -12.65 5.48 6.04
CA THR A 3 -11.88 4.63 5.12
C THR A 3 -10.49 4.28 5.67
N ASN A 4 -9.98 5.08 6.61
CA ASN A 4 -8.65 4.90 7.18
C ASN A 4 -8.56 3.73 8.17
N GLU A 5 -9.63 3.38 8.90
CA GLU A 5 -9.56 2.30 9.88
C GLU A 5 -9.48 0.91 9.26
N THR A 6 -10.26 0.64 8.20
CA THR A 6 -10.26 -0.66 7.52
C THR A 6 -8.91 -0.95 6.87
N LEU A 7 -8.33 0.05 6.19
CA LEU A 7 -7.00 -0.08 5.60
C LEU A 7 -5.93 -0.32 6.67
N ARG A 8 -5.93 0.43 7.78
CA ARG A 8 -4.94 0.28 8.87
C ARG A 8 -5.03 -1.05 9.60
N LYS A 9 -6.21 -1.68 9.66
CA LYS A 9 -6.44 -2.99 10.29
C LYS A 9 -6.21 -4.16 9.32
N HIS A 10 -5.95 -3.89 8.04
CA HIS A 10 -5.74 -4.94 7.05
C HIS A 10 -4.41 -5.67 7.28
N SER A 11 -4.38 -6.99 7.09
CA SER A 11 -3.18 -7.81 7.31
C SER A 11 -2.00 -7.43 6.40
N ASN A 12 -2.32 -6.96 5.19
CA ASN A 12 -1.35 -6.44 4.22
C ASN A 12 -1.10 -4.93 4.32
N PHE A 13 -1.57 -4.26 5.37
CA PHE A 13 -1.33 -2.84 5.55
C PHE A 13 0.17 -2.53 5.64
N ASN A 14 0.64 -1.66 4.75
CA ASN A 14 1.95 -1.04 4.84
C ASN A 14 1.83 0.46 4.51
N SER A 15 2.38 1.31 5.37
CA SER A 15 2.28 2.77 5.21
C SER A 15 2.93 3.27 3.92
N ASP A 16 4.03 2.64 3.50
CA ASP A 16 4.76 3.01 2.28
C ASP A 16 4.03 2.52 1.04
N ASP A 17 3.44 1.32 1.07
CA ASP A 17 2.61 0.82 -0.02
C ASP A 17 1.35 1.66 -0.20
N TYR A 18 0.68 2.01 0.91
CA TYR A 18 -0.44 2.94 0.88
C TYR A 18 -0.05 4.27 0.26
N ALA A 19 1.05 4.88 0.70
CA ALA A 19 1.49 6.17 0.20
C ALA A 19 1.85 6.11 -1.28
N TYR A 20 2.48 5.03 -1.74
CA TYR A 20 2.79 4.83 -3.15
C TYR A 20 1.54 4.74 -4.01
N LEU A 21 0.55 3.94 -3.59
CA LEU A 21 -0.69 3.77 -4.35
C LEU A 21 -1.53 5.05 -4.34
N ALA A 22 -1.63 5.71 -3.19
CA ALA A 22 -2.31 6.99 -3.07
C ALA A 22 -1.64 8.07 -3.94
N ALA A 23 -0.31 8.14 -3.96
CA ALA A 23 0.43 9.07 -4.83
C ALA A 23 0.25 8.75 -6.33
N LYS A 24 -0.04 7.49 -6.68
CA LYS A 24 -0.44 7.10 -8.02
C LYS A 24 -1.90 7.45 -8.37
N GLY A 25 -2.68 7.98 -7.44
CA GLY A 25 -4.08 8.31 -7.63
C GLY A 25 -5.06 7.17 -7.37
N TRP A 26 -4.62 6.09 -6.71
CA TRP A 26 -5.52 5.00 -6.33
C TRP A 26 -6.40 5.44 -5.18
N THR A 27 -7.67 5.05 -5.23
CA THR A 27 -8.60 5.24 -4.13
C THR A 27 -8.37 4.21 -3.04
N ASP A 28 -8.75 4.55 -1.81
CA ASP A 28 -8.67 3.65 -0.67
C ASP A 28 -9.39 2.30 -0.92
N ALA A 29 -10.48 2.30 -1.70
CA ALA A 29 -11.23 1.09 -2.05
C ALA A 29 -10.44 0.17 -2.99
N GLU A 30 -9.78 0.73 -4.01
CA GLU A 30 -8.93 -0.03 -4.93
C GLU A 30 -7.70 -0.60 -4.21
N ILE A 31 -7.13 0.16 -3.29
CA ILE A 31 -6.01 -0.29 -2.46
C ILE A 31 -6.45 -1.49 -1.60
N LEU A 32 -7.62 -1.41 -0.99
CA LEU A 32 -8.17 -2.49 -0.18
C LEU A 32 -8.42 -3.76 -1.00
N GLU A 33 -9.04 -3.62 -2.18
CA GLU A 33 -9.32 -4.76 -3.08
C GLU A 33 -8.02 -5.43 -3.55
N ARG A 34 -7.00 -4.63 -3.88
CA ARG A 34 -5.66 -5.14 -4.21
C ARG A 34 -5.07 -5.92 -3.05
N TRP A 35 -5.08 -5.34 -1.85
CA TRP A 35 -4.51 -5.98 -0.67
C TRP A 35 -5.26 -7.25 -0.27
N ASP A 36 -6.58 -7.29 -0.42
CA ASP A 36 -7.40 -8.49 -0.19
C ASP A 36 -7.06 -9.59 -1.20
N THR A 37 -6.89 -9.23 -2.47
CA THR A 37 -6.46 -10.16 -3.53
C THR A 37 -5.05 -10.72 -3.27
N GLU A 38 -4.12 -9.86 -2.84
CA GLU A 38 -2.77 -10.27 -2.46
C GLU A 38 -2.79 -11.20 -1.23
N ALA A 39 -3.58 -10.86 -0.20
CA ALA A 39 -3.74 -11.68 0.99
C ALA A 39 -4.35 -13.06 0.68
N LYS A 40 -5.40 -13.11 -0.17
CA LYS A 40 -5.98 -14.37 -0.67
C LYS A 40 -4.99 -15.21 -1.47
N SER A 41 -4.07 -14.55 -2.17
CA SER A 41 -2.99 -15.22 -2.92
C SER A 41 -1.81 -15.65 -2.03
N GLY A 42 -1.87 -15.41 -0.71
CA GLY A 42 -0.77 -15.70 0.22
C GLY A 42 0.42 -14.76 0.08
N LYS A 43 0.28 -13.64 -0.62
CA LYS A 43 1.30 -12.59 -0.72
C LYS A 43 1.14 -11.65 0.48
N GLY A 44 2.21 -11.54 1.28
CA GLY A 44 2.25 -10.62 2.41
C GLY A 44 2.40 -9.15 1.98
N PRO A 45 2.59 -8.23 2.95
CA PRO A 45 2.72 -6.81 2.67
C PRO A 45 3.86 -6.50 1.71
N CYS A 46 3.67 -5.53 0.81
CA CYS A 46 4.78 -5.02 0.00
C CYS A 46 5.66 -4.11 0.87
N PHE A 47 6.83 -4.60 1.29
CA PHE A 47 7.68 -3.89 2.25
C PHE A 47 8.58 -2.80 1.63
N TRP A 48 8.48 -2.53 0.31
CA TRP A 48 9.26 -1.49 -0.39
C TRP A 48 10.76 -1.46 -0.01
N THR A 49 11.37 -2.64 0.18
CA THR A 49 12.76 -2.77 0.62
C THR A 49 13.74 -2.83 -0.55
N GLY A 50 15.01 -2.53 -0.26
CA GLY A 50 16.10 -2.57 -1.24
C GLY A 50 15.86 -1.63 -2.44
N PRO A 51 16.05 -2.09 -3.69
CA PRO A 51 15.96 -1.23 -4.87
C PRO A 51 14.55 -0.66 -5.12
N ALA A 52 13.51 -1.29 -4.57
CA ALA A 52 12.14 -0.77 -4.66
C ALA A 52 11.98 0.56 -3.90
N ARG A 53 12.82 0.82 -2.88
CA ARG A 53 12.75 2.03 -2.06
C ARG A 53 13.04 3.30 -2.87
N SER A 54 13.97 3.25 -3.83
CA SER A 54 14.24 4.38 -4.73
C SER A 54 13.00 4.76 -5.56
N LYS A 55 12.20 3.77 -5.96
CA LYS A 55 10.94 4.00 -6.69
C LYS A 55 9.87 4.59 -5.78
N LEU A 56 9.77 4.11 -4.54
CA LEU A 56 8.90 4.69 -3.53
C LEU A 56 9.23 6.16 -3.30
N THR A 57 10.51 6.49 -3.10
CA THR A 57 10.97 7.88 -2.91
C THR A 57 10.66 8.74 -4.14
N ALA A 58 10.85 8.23 -5.36
CA ALA A 58 10.55 8.99 -6.57
C ALA A 58 9.06 9.32 -6.73
N VAL A 59 8.17 8.43 -6.29
CA VAL A 59 6.71 8.62 -6.42
C VAL A 59 6.12 9.38 -5.23
N THR A 60 6.62 9.17 -4.02
CA THR A 60 6.03 9.70 -2.78
C THR A 60 6.86 10.80 -2.11
N GLY A 61 8.12 10.97 -2.48
CA GLY A 61 9.07 11.84 -1.80
C GLY A 61 9.58 11.33 -0.45
N ARG A 62 9.11 10.16 0.03
CA ARG A 62 9.54 9.57 1.31
C ARG A 62 10.94 8.98 1.22
N LYS A 63 11.82 9.29 2.18
CA LYS A 63 13.20 8.77 2.29
C LYS A 63 13.28 7.75 3.42
#